data_AF-S4PTS0-F1
#
_entry.id   AF-S4PTS0-F1
#
_cell.length_a   1.000
_cell.length_b   1.000
_cell.length_c   1.000
_cell.angle_alpha   90.00
_cell.angle_beta   90.00
_cell.angle_gamma   90.00
#
_symmetry.space_group_name_H-M   'P 1'
#
loop_
_entity.id
_entity.type
_entity.pdbx_description
1 polymer ?
#
loop_
_entity_poly.entity_id
_entity_poly.type
_entity_poly.pdbx_seq_one_letter_code
_entity_poly.pdbx_strand_id
1 'polypeptide(L)' 'MDINKCRLCLKTANSLITIFDGAYSKSILSSKIMNLTNVEIYPNDGLPSSICVICNQKLDECIQFINLCKKSDFDLRKK' A
#
# COMPACT_ATOMS: atom_id res chain seq x y z
N MET A 1 14.17 -13.83 11.88
CA MET A 1 13.30 -12.72 11.42
C MET A 1 13.51 -12.61 9.93
N ASP A 2 12.54 -13.03 9.11
CA ASP A 2 12.71 -13.03 7.65
C ASP A 2 12.58 -11.60 7.10
N ILE A 3 13.72 -10.90 7.05
CA ILE A 3 13.85 -9.51 6.56
C ILE A 3 13.37 -9.39 5.09
N ASN A 4 13.26 -10.49 4.37
CA ASN A 4 12.89 -10.51 2.95
C ASN A 4 11.40 -10.79 2.67
N LYS A 5 10.52 -10.72 3.67
CA LYS A 5 9.07 -10.96 3.47
C LYS A 5 8.29 -9.67 3.16
N CYS A 6 7.41 -9.75 2.18
CA CYS A 6 6.46 -8.68 1.87
C CYS A 6 5.37 -8.59 2.94
N ARG A 7 5.10 -7.38 3.44
CA ARG A 7 4.04 -7.11 4.43
C ARG A 7 2.63 -7.46 3.94
N LEU A 8 2.36 -7.37 2.64
CA LEU A 8 1.00 -7.54 2.11
C LEU A 8 0.68 -8.96 1.64
N CYS A 9 1.68 -9.70 1.16
CA CYS A 9 1.45 -11.03 0.59
C CYS A 9 2.26 -12.15 1.25
N LEU A 10 3.08 -11.82 2.26
CA LEU A 10 3.94 -12.76 3.02
C LEU A 10 5.00 -13.50 2.19
N LYS A 11 5.05 -13.28 0.87
CA LYS A 11 6.05 -13.88 -0.01
C LYS A 11 7.41 -13.26 0.22
N THR A 12 8.44 -14.10 0.14
CA THR A 12 9.83 -13.64 0.06
C THR A 12 10.07 -12.97 -1.29
N ALA A 13 10.78 -11.84 -1.30
CA ALA A 13 11.14 -11.13 -2.52
C ALA A 13 12.58 -10.62 -2.46
N ASN A 14 13.25 -10.60 -3.62
CA ASN A 14 14.60 -10.08 -3.76
C ASN A 14 14.64 -8.55 -3.76
N SER A 15 13.52 -7.91 -4.11
CA SER A 15 13.36 -6.47 -4.14
C SER A 15 12.15 -6.06 -3.32
N LEU A 16 12.42 -5.23 -2.33
CA LEU A 16 11.45 -4.73 -1.37
C LEU A 16 11.50 -3.21 -1.35
N ILE A 17 10.33 -2.60 -1.21
CA ILE A 17 10.12 -1.16 -1.10
C ILE A 17 9.74 -0.89 0.35
N THR A 18 10.48 0.01 1.00
CA THR A 18 10.20 0.38 2.39
C THR A 18 8.84 1.05 2.48
N ILE A 19 8.03 0.65 3.45
CA ILE A 19 6.71 1.22 3.68
C ILE A 19 6.83 2.61 4.28
N PHE A 20 7.86 2.93 5.06
CA PHE A 20 8.01 4.18 5.80
C PHE A 20 9.19 5.01 5.29
N ASP A 21 9.07 6.34 5.28
CA ASP A 21 10.14 7.27 4.84
C ASP A 21 11.14 7.57 5.99
N GLY A 22 11.24 6.66 6.97
CA GLY A 22 12.00 6.79 8.21
C GLY A 22 11.42 5.90 9.32
N ALA A 23 12.18 5.67 10.39
CA ALA A 23 11.80 4.72 11.45
C ALA A 23 10.54 5.11 12.26
N TYR A 24 10.08 6.36 12.15
CA TYR A 24 8.99 6.90 12.98
C TYR A 24 7.93 7.67 12.18
N SER A 25 8.01 7.68 10.85
CA SER A 25 7.12 8.48 10.01
C SER A 25 6.12 7.62 9.25
N LYS A 26 4.84 8.03 9.28
CA LYS A 26 3.82 7.54 8.35
C LYS A 26 4.15 8.08 6.97
N SER A 27 4.34 7.19 5.98
CA SER A 27 4.56 7.60 4.59
C SER A 27 3.26 7.72 3.79
N ILE A 28 3.38 8.23 2.58
CA ILE A 28 2.32 8.16 1.56
C ILE A 28 1.93 6.70 1.27
N LEU A 29 2.91 5.79 1.19
CA LEU A 29 2.66 4.38 0.88
C LEU A 29 1.86 3.69 1.98
N SER A 30 2.24 3.88 3.24
CA SER A 30 1.49 3.34 4.39
C SER A 30 0.05 3.84 4.40
N SER A 31 -0.16 5.13 4.12
CA SER A 31 -1.49 5.76 4.06
C SER A 31 -2.32 5.21 2.91
N LYS A 32 -1.74 5.04 1.71
CA LYS A 32 -2.39 4.41 0.57
C LYS A 32 -2.88 3.00 0.90
N ILE A 33 -2.03 2.18 1.55
CA ILE A 33 -2.38 0.82 1.92
C ILE A 33 -3.55 0.83 2.92
N MET A 34 -3.40 1.53 4.06
CA MET A 34 -4.41 1.57 5.12
C MET A 34 -5.77 2.04 4.58
N ASN A 35 -5.79 3.09 3.76
CA ASN A 35 -7.01 3.64 3.20
C ASN A 35 -7.71 2.70 2.21
N LEU A 36 -6.96 1.83 1.53
CA LEU A 36 -7.51 0.92 0.53
C LEU A 36 -7.98 -0.40 1.13
N THR A 37 -7.23 -0.94 2.10
CA THR A 37 -7.42 -2.31 2.57
C THR A 37 -8.01 -2.41 3.97
N ASN A 38 -8.18 -1.29 4.68
CA ASN A 38 -8.50 -1.25 6.12
C ASN A 38 -7.52 -2.05 7.00
N VAL A 39 -6.32 -2.36 6.51
CA VAL A 39 -5.26 -3.01 7.29
C VAL A 39 -4.46 -1.95 8.03
N GLU A 40 -4.25 -2.14 9.32
CA GLU A 40 -3.42 -1.26 10.14
C GLU A 40 -1.92 -1.55 9.92
N ILE A 41 -1.15 -0.49 9.66
CA ILE A 41 0.28 -0.56 9.45
C ILE A 41 0.95 0.58 10.20
N TYR A 42 1.79 0.24 11.18
CA TYR A 42 2.47 1.22 12.02
C TYR A 42 3.98 0.93 12.07
N PRO A 43 4.82 1.96 12.24
CA PRO A 43 6.23 1.73 12.53
C PRO A 43 6.37 0.92 13.83
N ASN A 44 7.35 0.01 13.88
CA ASN A 44 7.69 -0.79 15.06
C ASN A 44 6.58 -1.73 15.57
N ASP A 45 5.66 -2.17 14.70
CA ASP A 45 4.61 -3.13 15.03
C ASP A 45 5.06 -4.62 15.06
N GLY A 46 6.38 -4.87 14.98
CA GLY A 46 6.97 -6.21 15.01
C GLY A 46 6.81 -7.00 13.70
N LEU A 47 6.30 -6.37 12.64
CA LEU A 47 6.00 -7.02 11.36
C LEU A 47 6.87 -6.40 10.23
N PRO A 48 6.90 -6.98 9.01
CA PRO A 48 7.75 -6.46 7.95
C PRO A 48 7.42 -4.99 7.61
N SER A 49 8.46 -4.16 7.50
CA SER A 49 8.38 -2.72 7.19
C SER A 49 8.51 -2.44 5.69
N SER A 50 8.25 -3.44 4.84
CA SER A 50 8.47 -3.36 3.39
C SER A 50 7.47 -4.21 2.60
N ILE A 51 7.20 -3.82 1.35
CA ILE A 51 6.36 -4.55 0.40
C ILE A 51 7.17 -4.95 -0.84
N CYS A 52 6.78 -6.04 -1.51
CA CYS A 52 7.39 -6.39 -2.79
C CYS A 52 6.84 -5.49 -3.92
N VAL A 53 7.62 -5.38 -5.00
CA VAL A 53 7.27 -4.58 -6.19
C VAL A 53 5.90 -4.96 -6.76
N ILE A 54 5.57 -6.26 -6.80
CA ILE A 54 4.28 -6.77 -7.30
C ILE A 54 3.11 -6.22 -6.48
N CYS A 55 3.25 -6.18 -5.15
CA CYS A 55 2.20 -5.63 -4.29
C CYS A 55 2.08 -4.11 -4.45
N ASN A 56 3.19 -3.40 -4.67
CA ASN A 56 3.15 -1.96 -4.95
C ASN A 56 2.44 -1.65 -6.27
N GLN A 57 2.76 -2.40 -7.34
CA GLN A 57 2.11 -2.25 -8.65
C GLN A 57 0.60 -2.47 -8.55
N LYS A 58 0.17 -3.54 -7.87
CA LYS A 58 -1.26 -3.81 -7.63
C LYS A 58 -1.95 -2.70 -6.84
N LEU A 59 -1.27 -2.13 -5.84
CA LEU A 59 -1.78 -1.01 -5.07
C LEU A 59 -2.03 0.21 -5.97
N ASP A 60 -1.08 0.54 -6.83
CA ASP A 60 -1.22 1.67 -7.77
C ASP A 60 -2.34 1.42 -8.80
N GLU A 61 -2.46 0.20 -9.33
CA GLU A 61 -3.58 -0.20 -10.22
C GLU A 61 -4.95 -0.04 -9.53
N CYS A 62 -5.08 -0.51 -8.28
CA CYS A 62 -6.31 -0.34 -7.51
C CYS A 62 -6.66 1.14 -7.29
N ILE A 63 -5.67 1.99 -6.98
CA ILE A 63 -5.88 3.43 -6.78
C ILE A 63 -6.34 4.08 -8.09
N GLN A 64 -5.72 3.75 -9.22
CA GLN A 64 -6.13 4.25 -10.53
C GLN A 64 -7.57 3.85 -10.86
N PHE A 65 -7.92 2.59 -10.63
CA PHE A 65 -9.28 2.08 -10.86
C PHE A 65 -10.31 2.79 -9.97
N ILE A 66 -10.04 2.95 -8.68
CA ILE A 66 -10.93 3.68 -7.76
C ILE A 66 -11.12 5.13 -8.18
N ASN A 67 -10.05 5.81 -8.59
CA ASN A 67 -10.13 7.19 -9.07
C ASN A 67 -10.96 7.30 -10.35
N LEU A 68 -10.81 6.34 -11.27
CA LEU A 68 -11.66 6.23 -12.45
C LEU A 68 -13.14 6.13 -12.05
N CYS A 69 -13.50 5.18 -11.17
CA CYS A 69 -14.88 5.00 -10.70
C CYS A 69 -15.44 6.26 -10.04
N LYS A 70 -14.67 6.91 -9.16
CA LYS A 70 -15.08 8.16 -8.48
C LYS A 70 -15.34 9.29 -9.47
N LYS A 71 -14.46 9.47 -10.46
CA LYS A 71 -14.64 10.46 -11.52
C LYS A 71 -15.89 10.17 -12.34
N SER A 72 -16.07 8.92 -12.77
CA SER A 72 -17.24 8.50 -13.54
C SER A 72 -18.55 8.72 -12.77
N ASP A 73 -18.62 8.36 -11.49
CA ASP A 73 -19.83 8.57 -10.67
C ASP A 73 -20.15 10.06 -10.50
N PHE A 74 -19.14 10.89 -10.22
CA PHE A 74 -19.29 12.34 -10.14
C PHE A 74 -19.81 12.95 -11.44
N ASP A 75 -19.25 12.55 -12.58
CA ASP A 75 -19.68 13.06 -13.89
C ASP A 75 -21.10 12.58 -14.28
N LEU A 76 -21.49 11.36 -13.89
CA LEU A 76 -22.83 10.81 -14.14
C LEU A 76 -23.92 11.48 -13.30
N ARG A 77 -23.62 11.87 -12.04
CA ARG A 77 -24.58 12.50 -11.10
C ARG A 77 -24.71 14.01 -11.23
N LYS A 78 -23.86 14.65 -12.03
CA LYS A 78 -23.95 16.08 -12.37
C LYS A 78 -25.03 16.39 -13.40
N LYS A 79 -25.60 15.37 -14.03
CA LYS A 79 -26.76 15.49 -14.91
C LYS A 79 -28.04 15.39 -14.10
#